data_AF-A0A7Y5CUU2-F1
#
_entry.id   AF-A0A7Y5CUU2-F1
#
_cell.length_a   1.000
_cell.length_b   1.000
_cell.length_c   1.000
_cell.angle_alpha   90.00
_cell.angle_beta   90.00
_cell.angle_gamma   90.00
#
_symmetry.space_group_name_H-M   'P 1'
#
loop_
_entity.id
_entity.type
_entity.pdbx_description
1 polymer ?
#
loop_
_entity_poly.entity_id
_entity_poly.type
_entity_poly.pdbx_seq_one_letter_code
_entity_poly.pdbx_strand_id
1 'polypeptide(L)'
;MILLNWLTVTGLLLCLCGVVIFAWGFIIPRMQALEVGVARIPGETAEENLGLPAVCDRRRMARRALWGMLFLVAGFILQILGNLPVLP
;
A
#
# COMPACT_ATOMS: atom_id res chain seq x y z
N MET A 1 -17.39 12.23 26.14
CA MET A 1 -17.34 12.83 24.77
C MET A 1 -15.94 13.24 24.31
N ILE A 2 -14.96 13.54 25.17
CA ILE A 2 -13.63 14.04 24.72
C ILE A 2 -12.66 12.92 24.29
N LEU A 3 -12.63 11.78 24.99
CA LEU A 3 -11.71 10.68 24.66
C LEU A 3 -12.01 10.04 23.28
N LEU A 4 -13.28 10.07 22.88
CA LEU A 4 -13.80 9.47 21.66
C LEU A 4 -13.23 10.14 20.38
N ASN A 5 -13.01 11.46 20.41
CA ASN A 5 -12.53 12.23 19.26
C ASN A 5 -11.04 12.03 18.95
N TRP A 6 -10.19 11.90 19.96
CA TRP A 6 -8.74 11.80 19.75
C TRP A 6 -8.34 10.48 19.08
N LEU A 7 -9.07 9.40 19.35
CA LEU A 7 -8.84 8.11 18.72
C LEU A 7 -9.28 8.11 17.24
N THR A 8 -10.38 8.79 16.91
CA THR A 8 -10.80 8.97 15.52
C THR A 8 -9.83 9.87 14.75
N VAL A 9 -9.36 10.97 15.35
CA VAL A 9 -8.39 11.89 14.73
C VAL A 9 -7.07 11.19 14.44
N THR A 10 -6.54 10.42 15.40
CA THR A 10 -5.30 9.66 15.19
C THR A 10 -5.47 8.57 14.13
N GLY A 11 -6.62 7.88 14.12
CA GLY A 11 -6.95 6.91 13.06
C GLY A 11 -7.07 7.55 11.68
N LEU A 12 -7.59 8.78 11.59
CA LEU A 12 -7.67 9.53 10.34
C LEU A 12 -6.29 9.92 9.81
N LEU A 13 -5.41 10.42 10.68
CA LEU A 13 -4.02 10.73 10.32
C LEU A 13 -3.28 9.48 9.85
N LEU A 14 -3.50 8.33 10.52
CA LEU A 14 -2.89 7.07 10.12
C LEU A 14 -3.37 6.60 8.73
N CYS A 15 -4.66 6.77 8.44
CA CYS A 15 -5.22 6.52 7.11
C CYS A 15 -4.62 7.45 6.04
N LEU A 16 -4.48 8.75 6.33
CA LEU A 16 -3.87 9.70 5.39
C LEU A 16 -2.43 9.29 5.05
N CYS A 17 -1.62 8.97 6.07
CA CYS A 17 -0.27 8.45 5.87
C CYS A 17 -0.27 7.15 5.08
N GLY A 18 -1.19 6.22 5.40
CA GLY A 18 -1.35 4.95 4.70
C GLY A 18 -1.69 5.12 3.21
N VAL A 19 -2.59 6.04 2.87
CA VAL A 19 -2.95 6.37 1.48
C VAL A 19 -1.76 6.93 0.72
N VAL A 20 -0.96 7.81 1.32
CA VAL A 20 0.22 8.38 0.66
C VAL A 20 1.25 7.29 0.36
N ILE A 21 1.53 6.41 1.33
CA ILE A 21 2.46 5.29 1.15
C ILE A 21 1.92 4.30 0.11
N PHE A 22 0.61 4.02 0.15
CA PHE A 22 -0.05 3.13 -0.80
C PHE A 22 0.03 3.68 -2.23
N ALA A 23 -0.29 4.96 -2.42
CA ALA A 23 -0.21 5.65 -3.70
C ALA A 23 1.23 5.68 -4.23
N TRP A 24 2.22 5.98 -3.38
CA TRP A 24 3.64 5.89 -3.74
C TRP A 24 4.10 4.47 -4.07
N GLY A 25 3.48 3.45 -3.48
CA GLY A 25 3.71 2.06 -3.84
C GLY A 25 3.21 1.71 -5.25
N PHE A 26 2.21 2.43 -5.75
CA PHE A 26 1.55 2.16 -7.04
C PHE A 26 2.02 3.07 -8.19
N ILE A 27 2.51 4.28 -7.87
CA ILE A 27 3.01 5.22 -8.87
C ILE A 27 4.32 4.68 -9.44
N ILE A 28 4.26 4.26 -10.70
CA ILE A 28 5.43 3.84 -11.48
C ILE A 28 6.13 5.10 -12.01
N PRO A 29 7.38 5.38 -11.62
CA PRO A 29 8.14 6.48 -12.22
C PRO A 29 8.36 6.21 -13.72
N ARG A 30 8.27 7.26 -14.55
CA ARG A 30 8.30 7.13 -16.03
C ARG A 30 9.51 6.37 -16.58
N MET A 31 10.65 6.45 -15.91
CA MET A 31 11.86 5.68 -16.25
C MET A 31 11.62 4.16 -16.14
N GLN A 32 11.00 3.69 -15.05
CA GLN A 32 10.65 2.28 -14.87
C GLN A 32 9.52 1.87 -15.82
N ALA A 33 8.58 2.75 -16.12
CA ALA A 33 7.52 2.47 -17.10
C ALA A 33 8.09 2.18 -18.50
N LEU A 34 9.16 2.88 -18.90
CA LEU A 34 9.86 2.59 -20.15
C LEU A 34 10.52 1.21 -20.09
N GLU A 35 11.27 0.92 -19.02
CA GLU A 35 12.01 -0.35 -18.87
C GLU A 35 11.08 -1.57 -18.79
N VAL A 36 9.92 -1.42 -18.14
CA VAL A 36 8.85 -2.44 -18.08
C VAL A 36 8.08 -2.54 -19.40
N GLY A 37 7.97 -1.44 -20.16
CA GLY A 37 7.27 -1.38 -21.45
C GLY A 37 8.07 -1.97 -22.62
N VAL A 38 9.38 -2.21 -22.47
CA VAL A 38 10.17 -2.89 -23.49
C VAL A 38 9.80 -4.37 -23.53
N ALA A 39 9.29 -4.84 -24.68
CA ALA A 39 9.03 -6.25 -24.92
C ALA A 39 10.35 -7.04 -24.81
N ARG A 40 10.47 -7.87 -23.76
CA ARG A 40 11.55 -8.85 -23.61
C ARG A 40 11.03 -10.23 -23.91
N ILE A 41 11.88 -11.04 -24.54
CA ILE A 41 11.61 -12.45 -24.81
C ILE A 41 11.57 -13.16 -23.45
N PRO A 42 10.46 -13.83 -23.09
CA PRO A 42 10.41 -14.62 -21.86
C PRO A 42 11.36 -15.82 -21.98
N GLY A 43 12.04 -16.14 -20.88
CA GLY A 43 12.89 -17.34 -20.79
C GLY A 43 12.05 -18.61 -20.71
N GLU A 44 12.66 -19.77 -20.98
CA GLU A 44 11.98 -21.07 -20.93
C GLU A 44 11.68 -21.52 -19.49
N THR A 45 12.36 -20.94 -18.50
CA THR A 45 12.22 -21.31 -17.09
C THR A 45 11.49 -20.25 -16.26
N ALA A 46 10.78 -20.69 -15.22
CA ALA A 46 10.10 -19.79 -14.29
C ALA A 46 11.10 -18.86 -13.54
N GLU A 47 12.32 -19.34 -13.29
CA GLU A 47 13.37 -18.57 -12.62
C GLU A 47 13.89 -17.41 -13.49
N GLU A 48 14.08 -17.63 -14.79
CA GLU A 48 14.43 -16.53 -15.72
C GLU A 48 13.33 -15.47 -15.80
N ASN A 49 12.07 -15.91 -15.86
CA ASN A 49 10.93 -15.00 -15.93
C ASN A 49 10.72 -14.20 -14.63
N LEU A 50 11.11 -14.77 -13.47
CA LEU A 50 11.11 -14.06 -12.18
C LEU A 50 12.17 -12.95 -12.11
N GLY A 51 13.25 -13.06 -12.89
CA GLY A 51 14.31 -12.06 -12.99
C GLY A 51 13.99 -10.87 -13.88
N LEU A 52 12.90 -10.93 -14.65
CA LEU A 52 12.51 -9.83 -15.54
C LEU A 52 12.26 -8.54 -14.74
N PRO A 53 12.75 -7.39 -15.22
CA PRO A 53 12.62 -6.11 -14.51
C PRO A 53 11.14 -5.79 -14.19
N ALA A 54 10.22 -6.16 -15.08
CA ALA A 54 8.77 -6.05 -14.88
C ALA A 54 8.25 -6.81 -13.65
N VAL A 55 8.76 -8.02 -13.39
CA VAL A 55 8.33 -8.86 -12.26
C VAL A 55 8.97 -8.36 -10.97
N CYS A 56 10.25 -8.02 -11.00
CA CYS A 56 10.97 -7.43 -9.87
C CYS A 56 10.34 -6.12 -9.40
N ASP A 57 9.99 -5.22 -10.33
CA ASP A 57 9.35 -3.95 -10.01
C ASP A 57 7.95 -4.14 -9.45
N ARG A 58 7.12 -5.02 -10.04
CA ARG A 58 5.80 -5.36 -9.48
C ARG A 58 5.91 -5.92 -8.08
N ARG A 59 6.91 -6.77 -7.80
CA ARG A 59 7.11 -7.34 -6.46
C ARG A 59 7.58 -6.29 -5.45
N ARG A 60 8.34 -5.29 -5.89
CA ARG A 60 8.73 -4.14 -5.05
C ARG A 60 7.56 -3.21 -4.77
N MET A 61 6.73 -2.92 -5.79
CA MET A 61 5.49 -2.16 -5.66
C MET A 61 4.50 -2.85 -4.72
N ALA A 62 4.27 -4.16 -4.91
CA ALA A 62 3.40 -4.95 -4.05
C ALA A 62 3.82 -4.90 -2.58
N ARG A 63 5.13 -4.97 -2.28
CA ARG A 63 5.63 -4.84 -0.89
C ARG A 63 5.34 -3.46 -0.30
N ARG A 64 5.54 -2.37 -1.06
CA ARG A 64 5.25 -1.01 -0.59
C ARG A 64 3.75 -0.76 -0.43
N ALA A 65 2.95 -1.24 -1.38
CA ALA A 65 1.49 -1.19 -1.32
C ALA A 65 0.97 -1.98 -0.11
N LEU A 66 1.56 -3.14 0.21
CA LEU A 66 1.21 -3.92 1.40
C LEU A 66 1.42 -3.11 2.69
N TRP A 67 2.54 -2.39 2.81
CA TRP A 67 2.77 -1.50 3.95
C TRP A 67 1.72 -0.40 4.03
N GLY A 68 1.43 0.29 2.93
CA GLY A 68 0.38 1.32 2.89
C GLY A 68 -1.00 0.76 3.26
N MET A 69 -1.32 -0.44 2.80
CA MET A 69 -2.55 -1.15 3.13
C MET A 69 -2.65 -1.50 4.62
N LEU A 70 -1.56 -1.96 5.24
CA LEU A 70 -1.52 -2.23 6.69
C LEU A 70 -1.79 -0.96 7.50
N PHE A 71 -1.21 0.17 7.10
CA PHE A 71 -1.48 1.46 7.75
C PHE A 71 -2.94 1.90 7.60
N LEU A 72 -3.54 1.69 6.43
CA LEU A 72 -4.96 1.98 6.19
C LEU A 72 -5.87 1.12 7.04
N VAL A 73 -5.64 -0.20 7.07
CA VAL A 73 -6.44 -1.13 7.87
C VAL A 73 -6.31 -0.81 9.36
N ALA A 74 -5.09 -0.57 9.85
CA ALA A 74 -4.86 -0.17 11.23
C ALA A 74 -5.58 1.15 11.58
N GLY A 75 -5.50 2.15 10.70
CA GLY A 75 -6.17 3.45 10.89
C GLY A 75 -7.69 3.31 10.90
N PHE A 76 -8.25 2.48 10.03
CA PHE A 76 -9.68 2.17 10.01
C PHE A 76 -10.14 1.46 11.28
N ILE A 77 -9.40 0.45 11.76
CA ILE A 77 -9.71 -0.24 13.01
C ILE A 77 -9.71 0.76 14.17
N LEU A 78 -8.72 1.66 14.22
CA LEU A 78 -8.64 2.69 15.24
C LEU A 78 -9.85 3.65 15.21
N GLN A 79 -10.30 4.03 14.01
CA GLN A 79 -11.50 4.86 13.83
C GLN A 79 -12.77 4.11 14.26
N ILE A 80 -12.91 2.82 13.95
CA ILE A 80 -14.05 2.00 14.35
C ILE A 80 -14.09 1.85 15.86
N LEU A 81 -12.97 1.55 16.52
CA LEU A 81 -12.89 1.48 17.99
C LEU A 81 -13.18 2.84 18.63
N GLY A 82 -12.70 3.91 18.01
CA GLY A 82 -13.02 5.28 18.42
C GLY A 82 -14.49 5.61 18.25
N ASN A 83 -15.17 5.09 17.23
CA ASN A 83 -16.56 5.44 16.93
C ASN A 83 -17.57 4.37 17.37
N LEU A 84 -17.12 3.28 18.01
CA LEU A 84 -18.01 2.26 18.51
C LEU A 84 -18.84 2.87 19.63
N PRO A 85 -20.19 2.93 19.51
CA PRO A 85 -21.00 3.32 20.64
C PRO A 85 -20.78 2.24 21.70
N VAL A 86 -20.20 2.63 22.83
CA VAL A 86 -20.22 1.81 24.03
C VAL A 86 -21.71 1.57 24.32
N LEU A 87 -22.22 0.39 23.99
CA LEU A 87 -23.58 0.01 24.34
C LEU A 87 -23.70 0.14 25.88
N PRO A 88 -24.83 0.68 26.38
CA PRO A 88 -25.05 0.87 27.81
C PRO A 88 -24.97 -0.44 28.59
#